data_AF-F3CDI0-F1
#
_entry.id   AF-F3CDI0-F1
#
_cell.length_a   1.000
_cell.length_b   1.000
_cell.length_c   1.000
_cell.angle_alpha   90.00
_cell.angle_beta   90.00
_cell.angle_gamma   90.00
#
_symmetry.space_group_name_H-M   'P 1'
#
loop_
_entity.id
_entity.type
_entity.pdbx_description
1 polymer ?
#
loop_
_entity_poly.entity_id
_entity_poly.type
_entity_poly.pdbx_seq_one_letter_code
_entity_poly.pdbx_strand_id
1 'polypeptide(L)' 'WAIYPVIYFAYVLLRGHMLGDYLYPFIDVGTIGFPKAFINALGVLLGFLLVALLLLGVDRWAARRTM' A
#
# COMPACT_ATOMS: atom_id res chain seq x y z
N TRP A 1 -12.26 -7.87 -1.14
CA TRP A 1 -11.70 -6.66 -1.77
C TRP A 1 -10.17 -6.71 -1.86
N ALA A 2 -9.44 -7.08 -0.78
CA ALA A 2 -7.97 -7.08 -0.75
C ALA A 2 -7.27 -8.01 -1.78
N ILE A 3 -7.95 -9.03 -2.30
CA ILE A 3 -7.41 -9.90 -3.35
C ILE A 3 -7.02 -9.09 -4.60
N TYR A 4 -7.83 -8.11 -5.00
CA TYR A 4 -7.58 -7.30 -6.18
C TYR A 4 -6.25 -6.52 -6.11
N PRO A 5 -5.99 -5.68 -5.08
CA PRO A 5 -4.71 -4.96 -4.98
C PRO A 5 -3.51 -5.91 -4.78
N VAL A 6 -3.68 -7.06 -4.13
CA VAL A 6 -2.59 -8.04 -3.99
C VAL A 6 -2.20 -8.64 -5.34
N ILE A 7 -3.18 -9.09 -6.13
CA ILE A 7 -2.92 -9.62 -7.48
C ILE A 7 -2.35 -8.53 -8.38
N TYR A 8 -2.90 -7.32 -8.33
CA TYR A 8 -2.41 -6.19 -9.12
C TYR A 8 -0.97 -5.83 -8.75
N PHE A 9 -0.62 -5.80 -7.47
CA PHE A 9 0.75 -5.57 -7.00
C PHE A 9 1.72 -6.62 -7.55
N ALA A 10 1.36 -7.91 -7.47
CA ALA A 10 2.15 -8.99 -8.04
C ALA A 10 2.33 -8.84 -9.57
N TYR A 11 1.26 -8.45 -10.28
CA TYR A 11 1.31 -8.19 -11.72
C TYR A 11 2.26 -7.04 -12.08
N VAL A 12 2.20 -5.90 -11.38
CA VAL A 12 3.06 -4.74 -11.66
C VAL A 12 4.53 -5.06 -11.36
N LEU A 13 4.81 -5.82 -10.30
CA LEU A 13 6.17 -6.33 -10.00
C LEU A 13 6.70 -7.22 -11.13
N LEU A 14 5.89 -8.18 -11.59
CA LEU A 14 6.26 -9.09 -12.68
C LEU A 14 6.48 -8.32 -13.99
N ARG A 15 5.55 -7.44 -14.36
CA ARG A 15 5.64 -6.59 -15.55
C ARG A 15 6.90 -5.72 -15.50
N GLY A 16 7.14 -5.03 -14.39
CA GLY A 16 8.31 -4.16 -14.24
C GLY A 16 9.60 -4.96 -14.32
N HIS A 17 9.63 -6.18 -13.77
CA HIS A 17 10.80 -7.05 -13.85
C HIS A 17 11.06 -7.54 -15.29
N MET A 18 10.00 -7.83 -16.05
CA MET A 18 10.11 -8.29 -17.44
C MET A 18 10.45 -7.18 -18.44
N LEU A 19 9.89 -5.98 -18.25
CA LEU A 19 10.01 -4.87 -19.21
C LEU A 19 11.06 -3.83 -18.81
N GLY A 20 11.57 -3.89 -17.57
CA GLY A 20 12.46 -2.86 -17.01
C GLY A 20 11.77 -1.51 -16.77
N ASP A 21 10.44 -1.47 -16.81
CA ASP A 21 9.64 -0.26 -16.72
C ASP A 21 8.66 -0.32 -15.54
N TYR A 22 8.91 0.49 -14.53
CA TYR A 22 8.11 0.60 -13.31
C TYR A 22 7.30 1.90 -13.32
N LEU A 23 5.97 1.75 -13.29
CA LEU A 23 5.05 2.88 -13.15
C LEU A 23 5.26 3.64 -11.84
N TYR A 24 5.72 2.94 -10.81
CA TYR A 24 5.84 3.42 -9.45
C TYR A 24 7.30 3.30 -8.99
N PRO A 25 8.05 4.41 -8.90
CA PRO A 25 9.48 4.37 -8.54
C PRO A 25 9.76 3.73 -7.17
N PHE A 26 8.79 3.78 -6.25
CA PHE A 26 8.93 3.20 -4.91
C PHE A 26 8.90 1.66 -4.88
N ILE A 27 8.57 1.00 -6.00
CA ILE A 27 8.64 -0.47 -6.17
C ILE A 27 9.58 -0.88 -7.31
N ASP A 28 10.39 0.02 -7.82
CA ASP A 28 11.35 -0.26 -8.89
C ASP A 28 12.46 -1.18 -8.37
N VAL A 29 12.27 -2.50 -8.48
CA VAL A 29 13.28 -3.45 -7.99
C VAL A 29 14.58 -3.44 -8.80
N GLY A 30 14.57 -2.88 -10.02
CA GLY A 30 15.78 -2.69 -10.82
C GLY A 30 16.70 -1.62 -10.21
N THR A 31 16.10 -0.56 -9.65
CA THR A 31 16.83 0.56 -9.04
C THR A 31 17.06 0.37 -7.54
N ILE A 32 16.03 -0.06 -6.79
CA ILE A 32 16.06 -0.10 -5.32
C ILE A 32 16.15 -1.51 -4.73
N GLY A 33 16.05 -2.55 -5.55
CA GLY A 33 16.06 -3.95 -5.12
C GLY A 33 14.76 -4.40 -4.45
N PHE A 34 14.57 -5.72 -4.38
CA PHE A 34 13.39 -6.34 -3.76
C PHE A 34 13.17 -5.93 -2.30
N PRO A 35 14.17 -5.97 -1.39
CA PRO A 35 13.92 -5.67 0.03
C PRO A 35 13.33 -4.27 0.24
N LYS A 36 13.90 -3.25 -0.41
CA LYS A 36 13.45 -1.87 -0.26
C LYS A 36 12.09 -1.64 -0.93
N ALA A 37 11.83 -2.25 -2.08
CA ALA A 37 10.53 -2.19 -2.74
C ALA A 37 9.41 -2.76 -1.86
N PHE A 38 9.65 -3.90 -1.19
CA PHE A 38 8.68 -4.49 -0.26
C PHE A 38 8.49 -3.62 0.99
N ILE A 39 9.56 -3.05 1.55
CA ILE A 39 9.45 -2.11 2.69
C ILE A 39 8.61 -0.89 2.31
N ASN A 40 8.85 -0.31 1.13
CA ASN A 40 8.07 0.83 0.64
C ASN A 40 6.59 0.47 0.44
N ALA A 41 6.31 -0.68 -0.16
CA ALA A 41 4.93 -1.17 -0.36
C ALA A 41 4.21 -1.38 0.97
N LEU A 42 4.88 -1.97 1.98
CA LEU A 42 4.36 -2.10 3.33
C LEU A 42 4.14 -0.74 3.99
N GLY A 43 5.02 0.24 3.77
CA GLY A 43 4.85 1.61 4.24
C GLY A 43 3.57 2.26 3.70
N VAL A 44 3.29 2.08 2.41
CA VAL A 44 2.02 2.55 1.79
C VAL A 44 0.82 1.86 2.42
N LEU A 45 0.86 0.54 2.60
CA LEU A 45 -0.21 -0.22 3.26
C LEU A 45 -0.45 0.28 4.69
N LEU A 46 0.61 0.49 5.47
CA LEU A 46 0.53 1.04 6.82
C LEU A 46 -0.09 2.44 6.81
N GLY A 47 0.25 3.29 5.85
CA GLY A 47 -0.38 4.60 5.67
C GLY A 47 -1.90 4.50 5.53
N PHE A 48 -2.40 3.60 4.67
CA PHE A 48 -3.84 3.37 4.53
C PHE A 48 -4.49 2.86 5.82
N LEU A 49 -3.84 1.92 6.52
CA LEU A 49 -4.34 1.39 7.79
C LEU A 49 -4.40 2.47 8.86
N LEU A 50 -3.39 3.34 8.96
CA LEU A 50 -3.38 4.46 9.89
C LEU A 50 -4.53 5.42 9.62
N VAL A 51 -4.76 5.82 8.37
CA VAL A 51 -5.90 6.68 8.00
C VAL A 51 -7.22 6.00 8.36
N ALA A 52 -7.39 4.71 8.06
CA ALA A 52 -8.60 3.97 8.41
C ALA A 52 -8.83 3.93 9.93
N LEU A 53 -7.79 3.70 10.72
CA LEU A 53 -7.87 3.70 12.18
C LEU A 53 -8.19 5.08 12.75
N LEU A 54 -7.61 6.15 12.18
CA LEU A 54 -7.92 7.53 12.57
C LEU A 54 -9.40 7.85 12.31
N LEU A 55 -9.91 7.52 11.13
CA LEU A 55 -11.33 7.70 10.79
C LEU A 55 -12.24 6.93 11.74
N LEU A 56 -11.91 5.67 12.03
CA LEU A 56 -12.65 4.86 12.99
C LEU A 56 -12.60 5.44 14.42
N GLY A 57 -11.47 6.01 14.81
CA GLY A 57 -11.32 6.70 16.09
C GLY A 57 -12.22 7.94 16.20
N VAL A 58 -12.25 8.76 15.14
CA VAL A 58 -13.10 9.94 15.05
C VAL A 58 -14.58 9.57 15.08
N ASP A 59 -14.98 8.57 14.30
CA ASP A 59 -16.36 8.05 14.27
C ASP A 59 -16.83 7.61 15.66
N ARG A 60 -16.02 6.80 16.35
CA ARG A 60 -16.33 6.33 17.71
C ARG A 60 -16.39 7.46 18.74
N TRP A 61 -15.57 8.49 18.58
CA TRP A 61 -15.59 9.65 19.46
C TRP A 61 -16.83 10.52 19.24
N ALA A 62 -17.23 10.73 17.98
CA ALA A 62 -18.44 11.46 17.63
C ALA A 62 -19.70 10.72 18.13
N ALA A 63 -19.74 9.40 17.97
CA ALA A 63 -20.86 8.57 18.46
C ALA A 63 -21.06 8.71 19.98
N ARG A 64 -19.98 8.72 20.76
CA ARG A 64 -20.03 8.89 22.23
C ARG A 64 -20.48 10.27 22.68
N ARG A 65 -20.36 11.30 21.83
CA ARG A 65 -20.77 12.68 22.15
C ARG A 65 -22.25 12.95 21.88
N THR A 66 -22.89 12.10 21.08
CA THR A 66 -24.27 12.28 20.65
C THR A 66 -25.26 11.48 21.54
N MET A 67 -24.74 10.60 22.40
CA MET A 67 -25.47 9.96 23.50
C MET A 67 -25.31 10.77 24.78
#